data_AF-A0AAE9JSN6-F1
#
_entry.id   AF-A0AAE9JSN6-F1
#
_cell.length_a   1.000
_cell.length_b   1.000
_cell.length_c   1.000
_cell.angle_alpha   90.00
_cell.angle_beta   90.00
_cell.angle_gamma   90.00
#
_symmetry.space_group_name_H-M   'P 1'
#
loop_
_entity.id
_entity.type
_entity.pdbx_description
1 polymer ?
#
loop_
_entity_poly.entity_id
_entity_poly.type
_entity_poly.pdbx_seq_one_letter_code
_entity_poly.pdbx_strand_id
1 'polypeptide(L)'
;MKALQAIFILIFSELISTQKPEVIPAKWNVLYEKETEKNMSLTIFRFNVEKQYSVARIIMSCNESTEHNPLLAVFREKLAILSLQVPLIVDNYEYSQVARTLCPFTEYKEGEAFTVEVTSSRPVHYNFRAELVHNFYL
;
A
#
# COMPACT_ATOMS: atom_id res chain seq x y z
N MET A 1 42.66 -26.65 4.69
CA MET A 1 41.21 -26.49 4.99
C MET A 1 40.88 -25.06 5.46
N LYS A 2 41.13 -24.04 4.64
CA LYS A 2 40.73 -22.63 4.97
C LYS A 2 40.15 -21.87 3.76
N ALA A 3 40.35 -22.37 2.54
CA ALA A 3 39.81 -21.75 1.32
C ALA A 3 38.31 -22.03 1.09
N LEU A 4 37.79 -23.16 1.61
CA LEU A 4 36.39 -23.56 1.38
C LEU A 4 35.36 -22.71 2.16
N GLN A 5 35.79 -22.10 3.28
CA GLN A 5 34.92 -21.35 4.18
C GLN A 5 34.70 -19.90 3.72
N ALA A 6 35.62 -19.35 2.93
CA ALA A 6 35.50 -18.00 2.37
C ALA A 6 34.53 -17.93 1.17
N ILE A 7 34.39 -19.02 0.41
CA ILE A 7 33.48 -19.11 -0.74
C ILE A 7 32.01 -19.17 -0.28
N PHE A 8 31.74 -19.82 0.86
CA PHE A 8 30.38 -19.95 1.39
C PHE A 8 29.78 -18.61 1.88
N ILE A 9 30.64 -17.66 2.29
CA ILE A 9 30.20 -16.34 2.77
C ILE A 9 29.92 -15.39 1.59
N LEU A 10 30.63 -15.53 0.47
CA LEU A 10 30.41 -14.70 -0.73
C LEU A 10 29.16 -15.10 -1.53
N ILE A 11 28.69 -16.35 -1.41
CA ILE A 11 27.47 -16.81 -2.09
C ILE A 11 26.20 -16.37 -1.34
N PHE A 12 26.28 -16.10 -0.03
CA PHE A 12 25.11 -15.70 0.76
C PHE A 12 24.73 -14.22 0.61
N SER A 13 25.61 -13.38 0.06
CA SER A 13 25.34 -11.95 -0.16
C SER A 13 24.58 -11.63 -1.46
N GLU A 14 24.45 -12.59 -2.40
CA GLU A 14 23.82 -12.34 -3.71
C GLU A 14 22.32 -12.67 -3.77
N LEU A 15 21.70 -13.13 -2.67
CA LEU A 15 20.28 -13.48 -2.66
C LEU A 15 19.38 -12.51 -1.87
N ILE A 16 19.85 -11.29 -1.61
CA ILE A 16 18.93 -10.20 -1.25
C ILE A 16 18.58 -9.50 -2.57
N SER A 17 17.53 -9.99 -3.22
CA SER A 17 16.92 -9.25 -4.32
C SER A 17 16.51 -7.88 -3.78
N THR A 18 17.30 -6.85 -4.08
CA THR A 18 16.96 -5.45 -3.80
C THR A 18 15.91 -5.02 -4.82
N GLN A 19 14.75 -5.67 -4.79
CA GLN A 19 13.67 -5.36 -5.71
C GLN A 19 13.17 -3.97 -5.36
N LYS A 20 13.42 -3.02 -6.27
CA LYS A 20 13.01 -1.63 -6.09
C LYS A 20 11.48 -1.58 -6.12
N PRO A 21 10.83 -0.87 -5.19
CA PRO A 21 9.38 -0.72 -5.21
C PRO A 21 8.92 -0.07 -6.51
N GLU A 22 7.78 -0.53 -7.04
CA GLU A 22 7.10 0.11 -8.16
C GLU A 22 6.45 1.38 -7.64
N VAL A 23 6.87 2.56 -8.12
CA VAL A 23 6.26 3.84 -7.73
C VAL A 23 5.37 4.35 -8.85
N ILE A 24 4.07 4.44 -8.57
CA ILE A 24 3.04 4.88 -9.50
C ILE A 24 2.67 6.34 -9.16
N PRO A 25 2.90 7.31 -10.08
CA PRO A 25 2.34 8.65 -9.92
C PRO A 25 0.82 8.58 -10.11
N ALA A 26 0.10 8.57 -8.99
CA ALA A 26 -1.32 8.29 -8.94
C ALA A 26 -2.16 9.58 -9.03
N LYS A 27 -3.38 9.44 -9.55
CA LYS A 27 -4.38 10.50 -9.69
C LYS A 27 -5.58 10.20 -8.80
N TRP A 28 -6.12 11.24 -8.18
CA TRP A 28 -7.37 11.16 -7.42
C TRP A 28 -8.52 10.73 -8.33
N ASN A 29 -9.48 10.00 -7.76
CA ASN A 29 -10.70 9.50 -8.41
C ASN A 29 -10.45 8.55 -9.60
N VAL A 30 -9.29 7.90 -9.66
CA VAL A 30 -8.97 6.86 -10.66
C VAL A 30 -8.97 5.49 -10.01
N LEU A 31 -9.65 4.53 -10.65
CA LEU A 31 -9.60 3.12 -10.27
C LEU A 31 -8.37 2.46 -10.88
N TYR A 32 -7.55 1.85 -10.04
CA TYR A 32 -6.39 1.06 -10.41
C TYR A 32 -6.70 -0.42 -10.18
N GLU A 33 -6.65 -1.21 -11.25
CA GLU A 33 -6.73 -2.67 -11.21
C GLU A 33 -5.29 -3.20 -11.34
N LYS A 34 -4.79 -3.86 -10.30
CA LYS A 34 -3.38 -4.24 -10.18
C LYS A 34 -3.26 -5.66 -9.62
N GLU A 35 -2.09 -6.27 -9.84
CA GLU A 35 -1.70 -7.53 -9.22
C GLU A 35 -0.49 -7.25 -8.32
N THR A 36 -0.43 -7.86 -7.13
CA THR A 36 0.77 -7.81 -6.29
C THR A 36 1.88 -8.68 -6.87
N GLU A 37 3.12 -8.22 -6.75
CA GLU A 37 4.29 -8.95 -7.25
C GLU A 37 4.56 -10.23 -6.45
N LYS A 38 5.08 -11.26 -7.12
CA LYS A 38 5.37 -12.61 -6.55
C LYS A 38 6.31 -12.63 -5.35
N ASN A 39 7.14 -11.60 -5.18
CA ASN A 39 8.20 -11.56 -4.16
C ASN A 39 7.92 -10.53 -3.05
N MET A 40 6.65 -10.19 -2.80
CA MET A 40 6.26 -9.19 -1.78
C MET A 40 6.79 -7.78 -2.08
N SER A 41 7.12 -7.49 -3.35
CA SER A 41 7.56 -6.15 -3.76
C SER A 41 6.44 -5.15 -3.50
N LEU A 42 6.81 -3.97 -3.00
CA LEU A 42 5.89 -2.90 -2.66
C LEU A 42 5.48 -2.13 -3.92
N THR A 43 4.17 -2.01 -4.14
CA THR A 43 3.60 -1.01 -5.06
C THR A 43 3.29 0.25 -4.25
N ILE A 44 3.82 1.40 -4.66
CA ILE A 44 3.66 2.68 -3.98
C ILE A 44 2.87 3.62 -4.89
N PHE A 45 1.62 3.91 -4.53
CA PHE A 45 0.82 4.96 -5.16
C PHE A 45 1.17 6.31 -4.53
N ARG A 46 1.69 7.23 -5.34
CA ARG A 46 2.11 8.57 -4.91
C ARG A 46 1.14 9.61 -5.43
N PHE A 47 0.46 10.30 -4.52
CA PHE A 47 -0.49 11.37 -4.84
C PHE A 47 0.10 12.73 -4.48
N ASN A 48 -0.13 13.71 -5.34
CA ASN A 48 0.11 15.11 -4.99
C ASN A 48 -1.10 15.65 -4.23
N VAL A 49 -0.87 16.28 -3.09
CA VAL A 49 -1.93 16.96 -2.34
C VAL A 49 -2.10 18.37 -2.91
N GLU A 50 -3.21 18.59 -3.61
CA GLU A 50 -3.46 19.85 -4.34
C GLU A 50 -4.07 20.95 -3.46
N LYS A 51 -4.79 20.58 -2.40
CA LYS A 51 -5.51 21.53 -1.55
C LYS A 51 -5.38 21.18 -0.07
N GLN A 52 -4.97 22.14 0.75
CA GLN A 52 -4.97 22.01 2.21
C GLN A 52 -6.39 21.73 2.72
N TYR A 53 -6.54 20.93 3.77
CA TYR A 53 -7.81 20.48 4.33
C TYR A 53 -8.68 19.62 3.39
N SER A 54 -8.15 19.20 2.24
CA SER A 54 -8.79 18.14 1.47
C SER A 54 -8.73 16.83 2.27
N VAL A 55 -9.73 15.98 2.07
CA VAL A 55 -9.90 14.72 2.77
C VAL A 55 -9.82 13.61 1.74
N ALA A 56 -9.01 12.58 2.00
CA ALA A 56 -8.90 11.42 1.13
C ALA A 56 -9.74 10.25 1.67
N ARG A 57 -10.57 9.65 0.82
CA ARG A 57 -11.18 8.34 1.04
C ARG A 57 -10.46 7.29 0.21
N ILE A 58 -9.87 6.32 0.89
CA ILE A 58 -9.18 5.19 0.26
C ILE A 58 -10.14 4.01 0.21
N ILE A 59 -10.29 3.42 -0.97
CA ILE A 59 -11.17 2.28 -1.23
C ILE A 59 -10.31 1.17 -1.83
N MET A 60 -10.38 -0.02 -1.24
CA MET A 60 -9.63 -1.18 -1.68
C MET A 60 -10.53 -2.40 -1.72
N SER A 61 -10.36 -3.26 -2.72
CA SER A 61 -10.99 -4.58 -2.73
C SER A 61 -10.06 -5.65 -3.29
N CYS A 62 -10.17 -6.85 -2.75
CA CYS A 62 -9.42 -8.02 -3.16
C CYS A 62 -10.21 -9.28 -2.75
N ASN A 63 -10.67 -10.04 -3.73
CA ASN A 63 -11.43 -11.28 -3.48
C ASN A 63 -10.52 -12.51 -3.33
N GLU A 64 -9.23 -12.36 -3.64
CA GLU A 64 -8.25 -13.45 -3.61
C GLU A 64 -7.45 -13.48 -2.29
N SER A 65 -7.42 -12.37 -1.56
CA SER A 65 -6.79 -12.28 -0.24
C SER A 65 -7.61 -13.03 0.81
N THR A 66 -6.93 -13.58 1.80
CA THR A 66 -7.54 -14.30 2.93
C THR A 66 -6.97 -13.79 4.25
N GLU A 67 -7.55 -14.16 5.39
CA GLU A 67 -6.98 -13.84 6.72
C GLU A 67 -5.49 -14.21 6.85
N HIS A 68 -5.09 -15.34 6.28
CA HIS A 68 -3.71 -15.83 6.35
C HIS A 68 -2.79 -15.22 5.30
N ASN A 69 -3.33 -14.64 4.22
CA ASN A 69 -2.57 -13.96 3.18
C ASN A 69 -3.31 -12.69 2.78
N PRO A 70 -3.31 -11.67 3.66
CA PRO A 70 -4.02 -10.43 3.41
C PRO A 70 -3.27 -9.57 2.41
N LEU A 71 -4.03 -8.78 1.65
CA LEU A 71 -3.52 -7.59 1.00
C LEU A 71 -3.34 -6.51 2.08
N LEU A 72 -2.11 -6.05 2.26
CA LEU A 72 -1.76 -5.02 3.23
C LEU A 72 -1.63 -3.67 2.55
N ALA A 73 -2.15 -2.63 3.20
CA ALA A 73 -1.99 -1.26 2.76
C ALA A 73 -1.48 -0.37 3.89
N VAL A 74 -0.50 0.47 3.58
CA VAL A 74 0.06 1.46 4.50
C VAL A 74 -0.14 2.86 3.90
N PHE A 75 -0.84 3.71 4.63
CA PHE A 75 -1.06 5.11 4.31
C PHE A 75 -0.01 5.92 5.07
N ARG A 76 0.92 6.55 4.34
CA ARG A 76 1.90 7.44 4.94
C ARG A 76 1.43 8.87 4.76
N GLU A 77 0.89 9.40 5.84
CA GLU A 77 0.61 10.81 5.99
C GLU A 77 1.84 11.54 6.53
N LYS A 78 1.89 12.87 6.42
CA LYS A 78 3.04 13.66 6.86
C LYS A 78 3.33 13.51 8.36
N LEU A 79 2.28 13.42 9.18
CA LEU A 79 2.38 13.31 10.65
C LEU A 79 1.93 11.95 11.20
N ALA A 80 1.45 11.05 10.36
CA ALA A 80 0.85 9.79 10.81
C ALA A 80 1.10 8.67 9.80
N ILE A 81 1.14 7.45 10.32
CA ILE A 81 1.13 6.24 9.51
C ILE A 81 -0.07 5.43 9.95
N LEU A 82 -0.91 5.06 9.00
CA LEU A 82 -2.06 4.20 9.21
C LEU A 82 -1.90 2.96 8.34
N SER A 83 -2.41 1.83 8.81
CA SER A 83 -2.49 0.62 8.00
C SER A 83 -3.90 0.05 8.00
N LEU A 84 -4.20 -0.71 6.96
CA LEU A 84 -5.34 -1.60 6.91
C LEU A 84 -4.97 -2.89 6.18
N GLN A 85 -5.82 -3.88 6.33
CA GLN A 85 -5.74 -5.13 5.58
C GLN A 85 -7.05 -5.39 4.84
N VAL A 86 -6.95 -6.09 3.71
CA VAL A 86 -8.05 -6.73 3.00
C VAL A 86 -7.75 -8.23 2.94
N PRO A 87 -8.67 -9.11 3.35
CA PRO A 87 -9.97 -8.78 3.91
C PRO A 87 -9.87 -8.11 5.29
N LEU A 88 -10.84 -7.25 5.60
CA LEU A 88 -11.06 -6.77 6.97
C LEU A 88 -11.97 -7.77 7.69
N ILE A 89 -11.56 -8.18 8.89
CA ILE A 89 -12.32 -9.12 9.72
C ILE A 89 -12.86 -8.36 10.91
N VAL A 90 -14.19 -8.37 11.06
CA VAL A 90 -14.89 -7.79 12.22
C VAL A 90 -15.81 -8.86 12.76
N ASP A 91 -15.54 -9.31 13.99
CA ASP A 91 -16.17 -10.48 14.60
C ASP A 91 -16.04 -11.73 13.70
N ASN A 92 -17.15 -12.22 13.16
CA ASN A 92 -17.21 -13.38 12.27
C ASN A 92 -17.50 -12.99 10.80
N TYR A 93 -17.38 -11.71 10.46
CA TYR A 93 -17.65 -11.21 9.11
C TYR A 93 -16.36 -10.79 8.42
N GLU A 94 -16.23 -11.25 7.17
CA GLU A 94 -15.09 -10.97 6.29
C GLU A 94 -15.52 -9.98 5.19
N TYR A 95 -14.81 -8.87 5.08
CA TYR A 95 -15.07 -7.83 4.09
C TYR A 95 -13.93 -7.79 3.07
N SER A 96 -14.19 -8.29 1.85
CA SER A 96 -13.25 -8.24 0.73
C SER A 96 -13.14 -6.85 0.09
N GLN A 97 -14.00 -5.91 0.48
CA GLN A 97 -13.93 -4.50 0.13
C GLN A 97 -13.95 -3.65 1.40
N VAL A 98 -13.01 -2.72 1.49
CA VAL A 98 -12.86 -1.81 2.62
C VAL A 98 -12.74 -0.38 2.12
N ALA A 99 -13.23 0.55 2.93
CA ALA A 99 -13.04 1.98 2.70
C ALA A 99 -12.60 2.66 4.00
N ARG A 100 -11.64 3.58 3.91
CA ARG A 100 -11.19 4.39 5.03
C ARG A 100 -11.04 5.85 4.61
N THR A 101 -11.73 6.73 5.32
CA THR A 101 -11.54 8.18 5.21
C THR A 101 -10.38 8.57 6.12
N LEU A 102 -9.37 9.25 5.56
CA LEU A 102 -8.21 9.77 6.28
C LEU A 102 -8.51 11.14 6.89
N CYS A 103 -7.70 11.54 7.86
CA CYS A 103 -7.80 12.89 8.41
C CYS A 103 -7.56 13.95 7.30
N PRO A 104 -8.12 15.17 7.45
CA PRO A 104 -7.83 16.24 6.51
C PRO A 104 -6.33 16.53 6.40
N PHE A 105 -5.84 16.83 5.20
CA PHE A 105 -4.45 17.18 4.95
C PHE A 105 -4.13 18.60 5.44
N THR A 106 -4.00 18.80 6.76
CA THR A 106 -3.75 20.11 7.38
C THR A 106 -2.30 20.57 7.22
N GLU A 107 -1.34 19.64 7.27
CA GLU A 107 0.09 19.98 7.30
C GLU A 107 0.79 19.90 5.94
N TYR A 108 0.03 19.62 4.89
CA TYR A 108 0.57 19.47 3.55
C TYR A 108 0.76 20.83 2.88
N LYS A 109 1.97 21.06 2.35
CA LYS A 109 2.25 22.14 1.42
C LYS A 109 1.92 21.69 -0.01
N GLU A 110 1.63 22.65 -0.88
CA GLU A 110 1.42 22.39 -2.30
C GLU A 110 2.61 21.60 -2.89
N GLY A 111 2.31 20.49 -3.57
CA GLY A 111 3.30 19.61 -4.17
C GLY A 111 3.93 18.56 -3.24
N GLU A 112 3.60 18.57 -1.94
CA GLU A 112 3.95 17.47 -1.04
C GLU A 112 3.11 16.22 -1.35
N ALA A 113 3.71 15.05 -1.09
CA ALA A 113 3.14 13.77 -1.50
C ALA A 113 2.57 12.97 -0.33
N PHE A 114 1.36 12.45 -0.55
CA PHE A 114 0.77 11.38 0.24
C PHE A 114 1.03 10.05 -0.49
N THR A 115 1.37 8.99 0.24
CA THR A 115 1.63 7.68 -0.38
C THR A 115 0.81 6.56 0.23
N VAL A 116 0.35 5.66 -0.63
CA VAL A 116 -0.23 4.37 -0.24
C VAL A 116 0.70 3.27 -0.72
N GLU A 117 1.19 2.46 0.20
CA GLU A 117 2.04 1.30 -0.08
C GLU A 117 1.19 0.04 0.01
N VAL A 118 1.23 -0.80 -1.00
CA VAL A 118 0.43 -2.03 -1.10
C VAL A 118 1.35 -3.23 -1.32
N THR A 119 1.10 -4.31 -0.58
CA THR A 119 1.82 -5.57 -0.73
C THR A 119 0.97 -6.75 -0.25
N SER A 120 1.38 -7.96 -0.62
CA SER A 120 0.81 -9.22 -0.14
C SER A 120 1.92 -10.28 -0.12
N SER A 121 1.76 -11.30 0.73
CA SER A 121 2.66 -12.46 0.79
C SER A 121 2.58 -13.34 -0.47
N ARG A 122 1.52 -13.18 -1.28
CA ARG A 122 1.27 -13.91 -2.52
C ARG A 122 0.71 -12.97 -3.59
N PRO A 123 0.85 -13.30 -4.89
CA PRO A 123 0.15 -12.58 -5.95
C PRO A 123 -1.35 -12.61 -5.71
N VAL A 124 -1.97 -11.44 -5.71
CA VAL A 124 -3.41 -11.26 -5.65
C VAL A 124 -3.82 -10.08 -6.53
N HIS A 125 -4.95 -10.21 -7.19
CA HIS A 125 -5.56 -9.11 -7.93
C HIS A 125 -6.36 -8.21 -6.99
N TYR A 126 -6.13 -6.91 -7.09
CA TYR A 126 -6.79 -5.92 -6.26
C TYR A 126 -7.20 -4.69 -7.05
N ASN A 127 -8.28 -4.07 -6.56
CA ASN A 127 -8.72 -2.77 -7.00
C ASN A 127 -8.38 -1.73 -5.94
N PHE A 128 -7.82 -0.61 -6.36
CA PHE A 128 -7.46 0.51 -5.49
C PHE A 128 -7.97 1.83 -6.08
N ARG A 129 -8.57 2.66 -5.23
CA ARG A 129 -8.99 4.02 -5.59
C ARG A 129 -8.84 4.94 -4.41
N ALA A 130 -8.34 6.15 -4.65
CA ALA A 130 -8.33 7.23 -3.66
C ALA A 130 -9.15 8.40 -4.18
N GLU A 131 -10.13 8.85 -3.41
CA GLU A 131 -11.04 9.93 -3.77
C GLU A 131 -10.84 11.13 -2.86
N LEU A 132 -10.94 12.34 -3.41
CA LEU A 132 -11.04 13.55 -2.59
C LEU A 132 -12.51 13.76 -2.23
N VAL A 133 -12.82 13.73 -0.93
CA VAL A 133 -14.18 13.96 -0.42
C VAL A 133 -14.28 15.32 0.25
N HIS A 134 -15.44 15.94 0.12
CA HIS A 134 -15.71 17.27 0.71
C HIS A 134 -16.36 17.18 2.09
N ASN A 135 -16.79 15.99 2.52
CA ASN A 135 -17.37 15.75 3.82
C ASN A 135 -16.74 14.51 4.44
N PHE A 136 -16.02 14.69 5.54
CA PHE A 136 -15.36 13.59 6.27
C PHE A 136 -16.38 12.56 6.82
N TYR A 137 -17.61 12.99 7.08
CA TYR A 137 -18.66 12.18 7.71
C TYR A 137 -19.56 11.43 6.72
N LEU A 138 -19.43 11.66 5.41
CA LEU A 138 -20.27 11.06 4.36
C LEU A 138 -19.44 10.35 3.32
#